data_AF-A0A7Y3PXT2-F1
#
_entry.id   AF-A0A7Y3PXT2-F1
#
_cell.length_a   1.000
_cell.length_b   1.000
_cell.length_c   1.000
_cell.angle_alpha   90.00
_cell.angle_beta   90.00
_cell.angle_gamma   90.00
#
_symmetry.space_group_name_H-M   'P 1'
#
loop_
_entity.id
_entity.type
_entity.pdbx_description
1 polymer ?
#
loop_
_entity_poly.entity_id
_entity_poly.type
_entity_poly.pdbx_seq_one_letter_code
_entity_poly.pdbx_strand_id
1 'polypeptide(L)'
;TFRDANGVGLCDLPDAPRPAADTPAPPRFLPEFDNLLLSHADRTRVIPPEYWGRSWVGNLAHSTLLVDGFLAGVWKLEEDALVVEPFGRLTRAQRDEVTEEGARMLAVMHPGSSYDIRFGTVVREAP
;
A
#
# COMPACT_ATOMS: atom_id res chain seq x y z
N THR A 1 -21.34 -2.25 20.23
CA THR A 1 -20.35 -1.15 20.16
C THR A 1 -18.98 -1.77 20.11
N PHE A 2 -18.10 -1.23 19.26
CA PHE A 2 -16.77 -1.79 19.06
C PHE A 2 -15.76 -1.05 19.95
N ARG A 3 -14.66 -1.73 20.30
CA ARG A 3 -13.54 -1.13 21.01
C ARG A 3 -12.24 -1.58 20.36
N ASP A 4 -11.25 -0.69 20.32
CA ASP A 4 -9.89 -1.10 19.96
C ASP A 4 -9.15 -1.73 21.15
N ALA A 5 -7.90 -2.14 20.93
CA ALA A 5 -7.04 -2.76 21.93
C ALA A 5 -6.77 -1.86 23.16
N ASN A 6 -6.96 -0.54 23.03
CA ASN A 6 -6.80 0.43 24.11
C ASN A 6 -8.13 0.77 24.79
N GLY A 7 -9.22 0.10 24.41
CA GLY A 7 -10.56 0.32 24.95
C GLY A 7 -11.31 1.51 24.35
N VAL A 8 -10.74 2.18 23.33
CA VAL A 8 -11.37 3.33 22.67
C VAL A 8 -12.58 2.85 21.89
N GLY A 9 -13.72 3.51 22.10
CA GLY A 9 -14.95 3.20 21.36
C GLY A 9 -14.78 3.46 19.87
N LEU A 10 -15.10 2.47 19.04
CA LEU A 10 -15.13 2.59 17.59
C LEU A 10 -16.59 2.65 17.12
N CYS A 11 -16.85 3.56 16.19
CA CYS A 11 -18.15 3.75 15.56
C CYS A 11 -18.14 3.13 14.18
N ASP A 12 -19.18 2.36 13.87
CA ASP A 12 -19.44 1.76 12.56
C ASP A 12 -20.95 1.76 12.33
N LEU A 13 -21.38 1.60 11.08
CA LEU A 13 -22.80 1.45 10.76
C LEU A 13 -23.32 0.13 11.34
N PRO A 14 -24.48 0.12 12.04
CA PRO A 14 -24.97 -1.06 12.76
C PRO A 14 -25.04 -2.33 11.91
N ASP A 15 -25.54 -2.21 10.68
CA ASP A 15 -25.81 -3.31 9.76
C ASP A 15 -24.86 -3.34 8.55
N ALA A 16 -23.76 -2.57 8.56
CA ALA A 16 -22.79 -2.64 7.47
C ALA A 16 -22.15 -4.05 7.42
N PRO A 17 -22.05 -4.65 6.22
CA PRO A 17 -21.36 -5.92 6.06
C PRO A 17 -19.90 -5.74 6.44
N ARG A 18 -19.41 -6.61 7.31
CA ARG A 18 -18.01 -6.68 7.72
C ARG A 18 -17.41 -7.99 7.21
N PRO A 19 -16.24 -7.96 6.59
CA PRO A 19 -15.52 -9.19 6.29
C PRO A 19 -15.22 -9.95 7.59
N ALA A 20 -15.04 -11.26 7.49
CA ALA A 20 -14.59 -12.06 8.62
C ALA A 20 -13.21 -11.55 9.08
N ALA A 21 -12.89 -11.66 10.37
CA ALA A 21 -11.67 -11.08 10.93
C ALA A 21 -10.37 -11.66 10.34
N ASP A 22 -10.45 -12.86 9.77
CA ASP A 22 -9.38 -13.57 9.07
C ASP A 22 -9.37 -13.33 7.55
N THR A 23 -10.22 -12.44 7.04
CA THR A 23 -10.22 -12.08 5.62
C THR A 23 -8.95 -11.30 5.29
N PRO A 24 -8.08 -11.80 4.40
CA PRO A 24 -6.85 -11.10 4.03
C PRO A 24 -7.15 -9.75 3.39
N ALA A 25 -6.36 -8.73 3.73
CA ALA A 25 -6.46 -7.46 3.04
C ALA A 25 -5.69 -7.53 1.71
N PRO A 26 -6.35 -7.33 0.55
CA PRO A 26 -5.66 -7.40 -0.73
C PRO A 26 -4.60 -6.30 -0.83
N PRO A 27 -3.51 -6.51 -1.59
CA PRO A 27 -2.56 -5.45 -1.87
C PRO A 27 -3.24 -4.22 -2.48
N ARG A 28 -2.70 -3.03 -2.18
CA ARG A 28 -3.19 -1.76 -2.74
C ARG A 28 -2.04 -0.84 -3.10
N PHE A 29 -2.08 -0.31 -4.32
CA PHE A 29 -1.21 0.77 -4.78
C PHE A 29 -1.89 2.10 -4.47
N LEU A 30 -1.30 2.88 -3.57
CA LEU A 30 -1.81 4.19 -3.17
C LEU A 30 -0.96 5.28 -3.82
N PRO A 31 -1.58 6.36 -4.33
CA PRO A 31 -0.86 7.49 -4.88
C PRO A 31 -0.12 8.26 -3.79
N GLU A 32 0.69 9.23 -4.20
CA GLU A 32 1.24 10.22 -3.29
C GLU A 32 0.11 10.92 -2.52
N PHE A 33 0.35 11.21 -1.24
CA PHE A 33 -0.56 11.96 -0.37
C PHE A 33 -1.94 11.33 -0.14
N ASP A 34 -2.06 10.01 -0.26
CA ASP A 34 -3.29 9.30 0.12
C ASP A 34 -3.69 9.61 1.58
N ASN A 35 -4.99 9.83 1.81
CA ASN A 35 -5.51 10.25 3.10
C ASN A 35 -5.26 9.19 4.19
N LEU A 36 -5.18 7.92 3.81
CA LEU A 36 -4.89 6.82 4.73
C LEU A 36 -3.54 7.03 5.44
N LEU A 37 -2.58 7.65 4.76
CA LEU A 37 -1.24 7.92 5.29
C LEU A 37 -1.07 9.31 5.93
N LEU A 38 -2.03 10.21 5.72
CA LEU A 38 -1.92 11.62 6.14
C LEU A 38 -2.94 12.06 7.19
N SER A 39 -4.15 11.54 7.14
CA SER A 39 -5.31 12.12 7.85
C SER A 39 -5.61 11.48 9.20
N HIS A 40 -4.82 10.50 9.63
CA HIS A 40 -4.97 9.86 10.94
C HIS A 40 -3.90 10.33 11.92
N ALA A 41 -4.31 10.59 13.17
CA ALA A 41 -3.41 10.94 14.27
C ALA A 41 -2.52 9.75 14.67
N ASP A 42 -3.10 8.55 14.69
CA ASP A 42 -2.40 7.29 14.87
C ASP A 42 -2.28 6.58 13.52
N ARG A 43 -1.08 6.66 12.93
CA ARG A 43 -0.75 6.03 11.64
C ARG A 43 -0.13 4.64 11.79
N THR A 44 0.12 4.19 13.03
CA THR A 44 0.68 2.85 13.29
C THR A 44 -0.26 1.73 12.85
N ARG A 45 -1.54 2.08 12.65
CA ARG A 45 -2.59 1.21 12.10
C ARG A 45 -2.27 0.65 10.71
N VAL A 46 -1.48 1.37 9.92
CA VAL A 46 -1.12 0.97 8.55
C VAL A 46 0.37 1.13 8.25
N ILE A 47 1.13 1.87 9.07
CA ILE A 47 2.57 2.07 8.91
C ILE A 47 3.32 1.34 10.05
N PRO A 48 3.92 0.18 9.77
CA PRO A 48 4.79 -0.52 10.72
C PRO A 48 5.95 0.38 11.19
N PRO A 49 6.32 0.36 12.49
CA PRO A 49 7.42 1.16 13.04
C PRO A 49 8.74 1.07 12.28
N GLU A 50 9.08 -0.12 11.78
CA GLU A 50 10.30 -0.38 11.01
C GLU A 50 10.36 0.35 9.65
N TYR A 51 9.24 0.84 9.14
CA TYR A 51 9.15 1.54 7.86
C TYR A 51 8.84 3.03 8.00
N TRP A 52 8.89 3.59 9.22
CA TRP A 52 8.70 5.01 9.44
C TRP A 52 9.70 5.84 8.64
N GLY A 53 9.18 6.88 7.96
CA GLY A 53 9.97 7.78 7.12
C GLY A 53 10.32 7.24 5.73
N ARG A 54 10.10 5.94 5.43
CA ARG A 54 10.50 5.36 4.13
C ARG A 54 9.60 5.75 2.96
N SER A 55 8.42 6.31 3.22
CA SER A 55 7.51 6.80 2.17
C SER A 55 7.74 8.28 1.80
N TRP A 56 8.80 8.92 2.32
CA TRP A 56 9.10 10.34 2.08
C TRP A 56 10.60 10.60 1.95
N VAL A 57 10.95 11.59 1.12
CA VAL A 57 12.28 12.20 1.10
C VAL A 57 12.12 13.72 1.14
N GLY A 58 12.48 14.34 2.26
CA GLY A 58 12.20 15.76 2.48
C GLY A 58 10.69 16.06 2.37
N ASN A 59 10.31 16.93 1.44
CA ASN A 59 8.90 17.28 1.16
C ASN A 59 8.28 16.45 0.02
N LEU A 60 8.99 15.45 -0.51
CA LEU A 60 8.51 14.59 -1.58
C LEU A 60 7.91 13.31 -0.97
N ALA A 61 6.61 13.10 -1.19
CA ALA A 61 5.95 11.83 -0.88
C ALA A 61 6.17 10.84 -2.02
N HIS A 62 6.38 9.56 -1.68
CA HIS A 62 6.34 8.46 -2.64
C HIS A 62 4.95 7.86 -2.71
N SER A 63 4.55 7.41 -3.90
CA SER A 63 3.47 6.44 -4.07
C SER A 63 3.81 5.15 -3.31
N THR A 64 2.83 4.59 -2.59
CA THR A 64 3.06 3.50 -1.62
C THR A 64 2.32 2.21 -1.99
N LEU A 65 2.88 1.08 -1.57
CA LEU A 65 2.27 -0.24 -1.68
C LEU A 65 1.87 -0.73 -0.28
N LEU A 66 0.61 -1.12 -0.12
CA LEU A 66 0.16 -1.93 1.00
C LEU A 66 0.14 -3.41 0.64
N VAL A 67 0.58 -4.26 1.57
CA VAL A 67 0.39 -5.72 1.52
C VAL A 67 -0.19 -6.14 2.87
N ASP A 68 -1.29 -6.90 2.84
CA ASP A 68 -2.05 -7.28 4.02
C ASP A 68 -2.46 -6.07 4.90
N GLY A 69 -2.80 -4.95 4.24
CA GLY A 69 -3.25 -3.72 4.91
C GLY A 69 -2.14 -2.85 5.50
N PHE A 70 -0.86 -3.26 5.41
CA PHE A 70 0.27 -2.52 5.95
C PHE A 70 1.23 -2.02 4.87
N LEU A 71 1.86 -0.87 5.11
CA LEU A 71 2.90 -0.31 4.26
C LEU A 71 4.01 -1.35 4.09
N ALA A 72 4.25 -1.75 2.84
CA ALA A 72 5.19 -2.79 2.49
C ALA A 72 6.19 -2.37 1.42
N GLY A 73 6.02 -1.19 0.83
CA GLY A 73 6.92 -0.68 -0.20
C GLY A 73 6.47 0.63 -0.82
N VAL A 74 7.18 1.00 -1.88
CA VAL A 74 6.88 2.16 -2.73
C VAL A 74 6.85 1.74 -4.18
N TRP A 75 6.22 2.54 -5.02
CA TRP A 75 6.13 2.28 -6.45
C TRP A 75 6.22 3.56 -7.26
N LYS A 76 6.46 3.40 -8.56
CA LYS A 76 6.33 4.46 -9.56
C LYS A 76 5.95 3.85 -10.90
N LEU A 77 5.42 4.68 -11.79
CA LEU A 77 5.29 4.36 -13.20
C LEU A 77 6.49 4.92 -13.96
N GLU A 78 7.08 4.08 -14.79
CA GLU A 78 7.97 4.47 -15.89
C GLU A 78 7.21 4.37 -17.22
N GLU A 79 7.83 4.72 -18.34
CA GLU A 79 7.16 4.74 -19.65
C GLU A 79 6.58 3.37 -20.04
N ASP A 80 7.24 2.28 -19.65
CA ASP A 80 6.88 0.91 -20.03
C ASP A 80 6.62 -0.03 -18.85
N ALA A 81 6.72 0.44 -17.61
CA ALA A 81 6.65 -0.42 -16.44
C ALA A 81 6.08 0.21 -15.18
N LEU A 82 5.34 -0.59 -14.41
CA LEU A 82 5.13 -0.37 -12.98
C LEU A 82 6.34 -0.94 -12.22
N VAL A 83 7.13 -0.07 -11.60
CA VAL A 83 8.28 -0.46 -10.79
C VAL A 83 7.87 -0.45 -9.31
N VAL A 84 8.04 -1.59 -8.66
CA VAL A 84 7.66 -1.83 -7.26
C VAL A 84 8.90 -2.14 -6.44
N GLU A 85 9.12 -1.37 -5.37
CA GLU A 85 10.18 -1.60 -4.39
C GLU A 85 9.58 -2.05 -3.06
N PRO A 86 9.60 -3.36 -2.74
CA PRO A 86 9.27 -3.86 -1.42
C PRO A 86 10.33 -3.46 -0.40
N PHE A 87 9.92 -3.07 0.81
CA PHE A 87 10.82 -2.77 1.91
C PHE A 87 11.38 -4.02 2.60
N GLY A 88 10.71 -5.16 2.42
CA GLY A 88 11.11 -6.47 2.92
C GLY A 88 10.90 -7.56 1.88
N ARG A 89 11.18 -8.81 2.24
CA ARG A 89 10.95 -9.94 1.32
C ARG A 89 9.46 -10.31 1.30
N LEU A 90 8.85 -10.22 0.12
CA LEU A 90 7.53 -10.78 -0.12
C LEU A 90 7.63 -12.30 -0.29
N THR A 91 6.64 -13.02 0.24
CA THR A 91 6.43 -14.42 -0.16
C THR A 91 6.06 -14.50 -1.64
N ARG A 92 6.17 -15.71 -2.22
CA ARG A 92 5.75 -15.92 -3.62
C ARG A 92 4.27 -15.53 -3.83
N ALA A 93 3.39 -15.96 -2.92
CA ALA A 93 1.96 -15.67 -2.99
C ALA A 93 1.70 -14.15 -2.95
N GLN A 94 2.32 -13.43 -2.00
CA GLN A 94 2.17 -11.97 -1.93
C GLN A 94 2.70 -11.29 -3.19
N ARG A 95 3.81 -11.78 -3.78
CA ARG A 95 4.33 -11.23 -5.03
C ARG A 95 3.36 -11.43 -6.18
N ASP A 96 2.72 -12.59 -6.25
CA ASP A 96 1.70 -12.90 -7.27
C ASP A 96 0.47 -11.98 -7.08
N GLU A 97 -0.03 -11.82 -5.85
CA GLU A 97 -1.15 -10.92 -5.53
C GLU A 97 -0.85 -9.44 -5.85
N VAL A 98 0.36 -8.96 -5.54
CA VAL A 98 0.82 -7.61 -5.88
C VAL A 98 0.88 -7.42 -7.39
N THR A 99 1.33 -8.45 -8.13
CA THR A 99 1.38 -8.40 -9.60
C THR A 99 -0.03 -8.33 -10.19
N GLU A 100 -0.97 -9.12 -9.66
CA GLU A 100 -2.37 -9.09 -10.10
C GLU A 100 -3.05 -7.76 -9.79
N GLU A 101 -2.85 -7.19 -8.61
CA GLU A 101 -3.37 -5.86 -8.28
C GLU A 101 -2.78 -4.78 -9.19
N GLY A 102 -1.47 -4.84 -9.46
CA GLY A 102 -0.80 -3.90 -10.35
C GLY A 102 -1.38 -3.95 -11.75
N ALA A 103 -1.63 -5.17 -12.27
CA ALA A 103 -2.27 -5.35 -13.56
C ALA A 103 -3.69 -4.79 -13.60
N ARG A 104 -4.48 -4.97 -12.53
CA ARG A 104 -5.83 -4.38 -12.41
C ARG A 104 -5.79 -2.85 -12.41
N MET A 105 -4.89 -2.26 -11.62
CA MET A 105 -4.70 -0.81 -11.58
C MET A 105 -4.31 -0.26 -12.95
N LEU A 106 -3.32 -0.87 -13.61
CA LEU A 106 -2.83 -0.46 -14.92
C LEU A 106 -3.91 -0.56 -16.01
N ALA A 107 -4.73 -1.60 -16.00
CA ALA A 107 -5.85 -1.74 -16.95
C ALA A 107 -6.87 -0.59 -16.85
N VAL A 108 -7.04 -0.02 -15.65
CA VAL A 108 -7.91 1.14 -15.42
C VAL A 108 -7.21 2.45 -15.82
N MET A 109 -5.95 2.64 -15.42
CA MET A 109 -5.22 3.90 -15.64
C MET A 109 -4.75 4.08 -17.08
N HIS A 110 -4.37 2.99 -17.76
CA HIS A 110 -3.76 3.00 -19.08
C HIS A 110 -4.44 2.00 -20.03
N PRO A 111 -5.73 2.20 -20.34
CA PRO A 111 -6.46 1.26 -21.19
C PRO A 111 -5.82 1.15 -22.58
N GLY A 112 -5.53 -0.07 -23.02
CA GLY A 112 -4.95 -0.35 -24.34
C GLY A 112 -3.42 -0.25 -24.41
N SER A 113 -2.75 0.11 -23.32
CA SER A 113 -1.29 0.08 -23.21
C SER A 113 -0.83 -1.19 -22.48
N SER A 114 0.29 -1.76 -22.93
CA SER A 114 0.97 -2.84 -22.22
C SER A 114 2.05 -2.25 -21.31
N TYR A 115 2.04 -2.66 -20.05
CA TYR A 115 3.07 -2.31 -19.07
C TYR A 115 3.66 -3.59 -18.48
N ASP A 116 4.98 -3.60 -18.30
CA ASP A 116 5.64 -4.59 -17.46
C ASP A 116 5.38 -4.30 -15.98
N ILE A 117 5.44 -5.33 -15.14
CA ILE A 117 5.46 -5.16 -13.67
C ILE A 117 6.80 -5.69 -13.17
N ARG A 118 7.63 -4.78 -12.67
CA ARG A 118 9.02 -5.04 -12.30
C ARG A 118 9.21 -4.80 -10.80
N PHE A 119 9.88 -5.74 -10.14
CA PHE A 119 10.29 -5.56 -8.75
C PHE A 119 11.74 -5.08 -8.72
N GLY A 120 12.00 -3.89 -8.17
CA GLY A 120 13.31 -3.25 -8.21
C GLY A 120 13.31 -1.89 -7.48
N THR A 121 14.45 -1.20 -7.51
CA THR A 121 14.62 0.07 -6.81
C THR A 121 13.82 1.20 -7.45
N VAL A 122 12.98 1.84 -6.64
CA VAL A 122 12.21 3.05 -6.91
C VAL A 122 12.94 4.25 -6.33
N VAL A 123 13.35 4.17 -5.07
CA VAL A 123 14.05 5.25 -4.35
C VAL A 123 15.55 4.98 -4.44
N ARG A 124 16.26 5.80 -5.21
CA ARG A 124 17.72 5.78 -5.19
C ARG A 124 18.17 6.61 -3.98
N GLU A 125 19.06 6.07 -3.16
CA GLU A 125 19.76 6.87 -2.16
C GLU A 125 20.44 8.05 -2.86
N ALA A 126 20.32 9.25 -2.28
CA ALA A 126 21.12 10.37 -2.73
C ALA A 126 22.60 10.03 -2.48
N PRO A 127 23.51 10.34 -3.43
CA PRO A 127 24.93 10.09 -3.28
C PRO A 127 25.56 10.84 -2.10
#